data_AF-A0A968GPA3-F1
#
_entry.id   AF-A0A968GPA3-F1
#
_cell.length_a   1.000
_cell.length_b   1.000
_cell.length_c   1.000
_cell.angle_alpha   90.00
_cell.angle_beta   90.00
_cell.angle_gamma   90.00
#
_symmetry.space_group_name_H-M   'P 1'
#
loop_
_entity.id
_entity.type
_entity.pdbx_description
1 polymer ?
#
loop_
_entity_poly.entity_id
_entity_poly.type
_entity_poly.pdbx_seq_one_letter_code
_entity_poly.pdbx_strand_id
1 'polypeptide(L)'
;MSSTFNLTKHAVRRMAQRNLSIDNLEYVLAYGERIHTTGITVYVLRKRDIPPEDRTRSEITRLEGTGVLTGFAQDGALEVITTYRNKNTAKTFRVKPIYDRRKRFKTLRSSSPDV
;
A
#
# COMPACT_ATOMS: atom_id res chain seq x y z
N MET A 1 -3.73 -19.48 -2.80
CA MET A 1 -3.14 -19.45 -4.15
C MET A 1 -1.77 -18.84 -3.98
N SER A 2 -0.69 -19.62 -4.12
CA SER A 2 0.66 -19.08 -3.97
C SER A 2 0.96 -18.16 -5.14
N SER A 3 1.03 -16.85 -4.88
CA SER A 3 1.41 -15.88 -5.92
C SER A 3 2.93 -15.75 -5.91
N THR A 4 3.58 -16.02 -7.04
CA THR A 4 5.03 -15.86 -7.16
C THR A 4 5.37 -14.38 -7.28
N PHE A 5 5.90 -13.78 -6.21
CA PHE A 5 6.43 -12.42 -6.22
C PHE A 5 7.74 -12.35 -5.43
N ASN A 6 8.59 -11.39 -5.82
CA ASN A 6 9.82 -11.09 -5.12
C ASN A 6 9.57 -10.05 -4.03
N LEU A 7 10.24 -10.20 -2.88
CA LEU A 7 10.21 -9.22 -1.81
C LEU A 7 11.54 -8.46 -1.76
N THR A 8 11.49 -7.14 -1.92
CA THR A 8 12.67 -6.32 -1.64
C THR A 8 12.99 -6.34 -0.14
N LYS A 9 14.26 -6.10 0.21
CA LYS A 9 14.68 -5.91 1.63
C LYS A 9 13.85 -4.84 2.33
N HIS A 10 13.45 -3.80 1.59
CA HIS A 10 12.60 -2.73 2.13
C HIS A 10 11.20 -3.25 2.46
N ALA A 11 10.58 -4.03 1.56
CA ALA A 11 9.28 -4.64 1.80
C ALA A 11 9.28 -5.56 3.01
N VAL A 12 10.24 -6.49 3.11
CA VAL A 12 10.38 -7.40 4.27
C VAL A 12 10.39 -6.64 5.59
N ARG A 13 11.23 -5.58 5.67
CA ARG A 13 11.31 -4.74 6.87
C ARG A 13 9.98 -4.03 7.18
N ARG A 14 9.30 -3.50 6.16
CA ARG A 14 8.02 -2.81 6.35
C ARG A 14 6.90 -3.77 6.76
N MET A 15 6.89 -4.98 6.22
CA MET A 15 5.93 -6.02 6.60
C MET A 15 6.08 -6.38 8.07
N ALA A 16 7.31 -6.63 8.53
CA ALA A 16 7.58 -6.89 9.95
C ALA A 16 7.11 -5.75 10.85
N GLN A 17 7.43 -4.49 10.49
CA GLN A 17 6.99 -3.30 11.24
C GLN A 17 5.47 -3.11 11.29
N ARG A 18 4.72 -3.71 10.36
CA ARG A 18 3.25 -3.60 10.27
C ARG A 18 2.53 -4.88 10.66
N ASN A 19 3.25 -5.87 11.17
CA ASN A 19 2.74 -7.20 11.50
C ASN A 19 1.95 -7.81 10.33
N LEU A 20 2.55 -7.78 9.14
CA LEU A 20 1.99 -8.37 7.92
C LEU A 20 2.73 -9.67 7.59
N SER A 21 1.99 -10.78 7.51
CA SER A 21 2.48 -12.04 6.97
C SER A 21 2.45 -12.03 5.44
N ILE A 22 3.02 -13.08 4.84
CA ILE A 22 2.89 -13.36 3.40
C ILE A 22 1.43 -13.55 3.02
N ASP A 23 0.65 -14.31 3.81
CA ASP A 23 -0.78 -14.53 3.54
C ASP A 23 -1.58 -13.21 3.53
N ASN A 24 -1.25 -12.29 4.45
CA ASN A 24 -1.87 -10.96 4.48
C ASN A 24 -1.54 -10.17 3.20
N LEU A 25 -0.32 -10.30 2.69
CA LEU A 25 0.11 -9.66 1.46
C LEU A 25 -0.60 -10.26 0.24
N GLU A 26 -0.65 -11.58 0.14
CA GLU A 26 -1.40 -12.30 -0.91
C GLU A 26 -2.87 -11.88 -0.93
N TYR A 27 -3.49 -11.80 0.25
CA TYR A 27 -4.88 -11.37 0.38
C TYR A 27 -5.09 -9.95 -0.16
N VAL A 28 -4.19 -9.00 0.16
CA VAL A 28 -4.29 -7.63 -0.35
C VAL A 28 -4.05 -7.57 -1.87
N LEU A 29 -3.16 -8.39 -2.42
CA LEU A 29 -2.93 -8.47 -3.86
C LEU A 29 -4.12 -9.08 -4.62
N ALA A 30 -4.82 -10.02 -3.99
CA ALA A 30 -5.98 -10.71 -4.56
C ALA A 30 -7.24 -9.84 -4.55
N TYR A 31 -7.57 -9.22 -3.41
CA TYR A 31 -8.84 -8.52 -3.21
C TYR A 31 -8.72 -7.00 -3.28
N GLY A 32 -7.51 -6.43 -3.12
CA GLY A 32 -7.31 -4.99 -3.11
C GLY A 32 -7.56 -4.34 -4.47
N GLU A 33 -8.06 -3.10 -4.44
CA GLU A 33 -8.21 -2.29 -5.65
C GLU A 33 -6.82 -1.94 -6.22
N ARG A 34 -6.63 -2.22 -7.51
CA ARG A 34 -5.42 -1.87 -8.26
C ARG A 34 -5.48 -0.44 -8.74
N ILE A 35 -4.44 0.32 -8.42
CA ILE A 35 -4.26 1.71 -8.86
C ILE A 35 -2.95 1.76 -9.63
N HIS A 36 -3.04 2.01 -10.93
CA HIS A 36 -1.88 2.18 -11.79
C HIS A 36 -1.34 3.62 -11.66
N THR A 37 -0.02 3.73 -11.52
CA THR A 37 0.72 5.00 -11.56
C THR A 37 1.94 4.78 -12.46
N THR A 38 2.55 5.84 -12.99
CA THR A 38 3.68 5.72 -13.91
C THR A 38 4.77 4.79 -13.36
N GLY A 39 4.94 3.63 -13.98
CA GLY A 39 5.97 2.63 -13.65
C GLY A 39 5.70 1.75 -12.43
N ILE A 40 4.57 1.91 -11.73
CA ILE A 40 4.26 1.18 -10.49
C ILE A 40 2.77 0.88 -10.37
N THR A 41 2.43 -0.20 -9.67
CA THR A 41 1.04 -0.52 -9.30
C THR A 41 0.89 -0.51 -7.79
N VAL A 42 -0.20 0.07 -7.31
CA VAL A 42 -0.54 0.10 -5.89
C VAL A 42 -1.81 -0.71 -5.68
N TYR A 43 -1.77 -1.71 -4.81
CA TYR A 43 -2.92 -2.46 -4.36
C TYR A 43 -3.37 -1.87 -3.03
N VAL A 44 -4.64 -1.49 -2.91
CA VAL A 44 -5.19 -0.91 -1.68
C VAL A 44 -6.43 -1.69 -1.27
N LEU A 45 -6.37 -2.36 -0.12
CA LEU A 45 -7.52 -3.06 0.43
C LEU A 45 -8.43 -2.08 1.17
N ARG A 46 -9.65 -1.87 0.68
CA ARG A 46 -10.69 -1.08 1.36
C ARG A 46 -11.70 -2.01 2.02
N LYS A 47 -12.46 -1.49 2.98
CA LYS A 47 -13.50 -2.27 3.67
C LYS A 47 -14.50 -2.94 2.71
N ARG A 48 -14.87 -2.24 1.63
CA ARG A 48 -15.82 -2.77 0.63
C ARG A 48 -15.25 -3.87 -0.25
N ASP A 49 -13.91 -3.93 -0.37
CA ASP A 49 -13.21 -4.91 -1.20
C ASP A 49 -13.05 -6.24 -0.45
N ILE A 50 -13.26 -6.24 0.87
CA ILE A 50 -13.30 -7.46 1.69
C ILE A 50 -14.62 -8.21 1.41
N PRO A 51 -14.58 -9.48 0.98
CA PRO A 51 -15.77 -10.31 0.76
C PRO A 51 -16.64 -10.40 2.03
N PRO A 52 -17.97 -10.39 1.91
CA PRO A 52 -18.88 -10.42 3.07
C PRO A 52 -18.58 -11.51 4.09
N GLU A 53 -18.22 -12.71 3.64
CA GLU A 53 -17.87 -13.89 4.42
C GLU A 53 -16.64 -13.67 5.33
N ASP A 54 -15.71 -12.81 4.90
CA ASP A 54 -14.47 -12.52 5.62
C ASP A 54 -14.57 -11.27 6.52
N ARG A 55 -15.70 -10.53 6.46
CA ARG A 55 -15.88 -9.29 7.24
C ARG A 55 -16.03 -9.51 8.75
N THR A 56 -16.34 -10.72 9.18
CA THR A 56 -16.40 -11.09 10.61
C THR A 56 -15.03 -11.47 11.15
N ARG A 57 -14.06 -11.74 10.28
CA ARG A 57 -12.72 -12.19 10.64
C ARG A 57 -11.83 -11.01 11.01
N SER A 58 -11.46 -10.94 12.29
CA SER A 58 -10.72 -9.80 12.84
C SER A 58 -9.34 -9.62 12.19
N GLU A 59 -8.70 -10.72 11.80
CA GLU A 59 -7.40 -10.75 11.14
C GLU A 59 -7.44 -10.12 9.75
N ILE A 60 -8.53 -10.35 8.99
CA ILE A 60 -8.74 -9.80 7.65
C ILE A 60 -9.19 -8.34 7.73
N THR A 61 -10.17 -8.04 8.59
CA THR A 61 -10.67 -6.66 8.72
C THR A 61 -9.58 -5.68 9.18
N ARG A 62 -8.60 -6.14 9.95
CA ARG A 62 -7.39 -5.35 10.31
C ARG A 62 -6.52 -5.00 9.12
N LEU A 63 -6.63 -5.70 7.99
CA LEU A 63 -5.93 -5.39 6.75
C LEU A 63 -6.52 -4.17 6.03
N GLU A 64 -7.70 -3.67 6.43
CA GLU A 64 -8.29 -2.46 5.86
C GLU A 64 -7.30 -1.28 5.86
N GLY A 65 -7.16 -0.64 4.70
CA GLY A 65 -6.24 0.47 4.47
C GLY A 65 -4.79 0.03 4.25
N THR A 66 -4.52 -1.27 4.14
CA THR A 66 -3.20 -1.76 3.72
C THR A 66 -3.00 -1.45 2.24
N GLY A 67 -1.88 -0.80 1.95
CA GLY A 67 -1.38 -0.47 0.63
C GLY A 67 -0.10 -1.24 0.34
N VAL A 68 -0.06 -1.89 -0.82
CA VAL A 68 1.09 -2.64 -1.31
C VAL A 68 1.54 -1.98 -2.60
N LEU A 69 2.78 -1.51 -2.62
CA LEU A 69 3.42 -0.96 -3.81
C LEU A 69 4.20 -2.06 -4.50
N THR A 70 3.87 -2.29 -5.77
CA THR A 70 4.56 -3.26 -6.62
C THR A 70 5.15 -2.59 -7.85
N GLY A 71 6.23 -3.17 -8.33
CA GLY A 71 6.81 -2.95 -9.65
C GLY A 71 7.08 -4.28 -10.32
N PHE A 72 7.93 -4.25 -11.33
CA PHE A 72 8.45 -5.44 -11.99
C PHE A 72 9.98 -5.45 -11.87
N ALA A 73 10.55 -6.59 -11.54
CA ALA A 73 11.98 -6.81 -11.59
C ALA A 73 12.46 -6.91 -13.05
N GLN A 74 13.78 -6.92 -13.25
CA GLN A 74 14.39 -6.97 -14.59
C GLN A 74 14.01 -8.24 -15.38
N ASP A 75 13.72 -9.34 -14.67
CA ASP A 75 13.24 -10.61 -15.20
C ASP A 75 11.74 -10.63 -15.49
N GLY A 76 11.03 -9.52 -15.24
CA GLY A 76 9.59 -9.39 -15.40
C GLY A 76 8.76 -9.96 -14.24
N ALA A 77 9.39 -10.47 -13.18
CA ALA A 77 8.67 -10.96 -12.02
C ALA A 77 8.02 -9.80 -11.25
N LEU A 78 6.83 -10.04 -10.66
CA LEU A 78 6.18 -9.07 -9.79
C LEU A 78 7.07 -8.84 -8.56
N GLU A 79 7.44 -7.59 -8.30
CA GLU A 79 8.29 -7.24 -7.16
C GLU A 79 7.53 -6.34 -6.19
N VAL A 80 7.50 -6.72 -4.92
CA VAL A 80 6.94 -5.90 -3.84
C VAL A 80 8.03 -4.98 -3.29
N ILE A 81 7.81 -3.68 -3.50
CA ILE A 81 8.76 -2.63 -3.15
C ILE A 81 8.52 -2.16 -1.71
N THR A 82 7.26 -1.94 -1.34
CA THR A 82 6.91 -1.51 0.01
C THR A 82 5.48 -1.88 0.40
N THR A 83 5.27 -2.02 1.70
CA THR A 83 3.95 -2.20 2.30
C THR A 83 3.73 -1.12 3.34
N TYR A 84 2.51 -0.59 3.42
CA TYR A 84 2.15 0.35 4.47
C TYR A 84 0.67 0.19 4.81
N ARG A 85 0.28 0.59 6.01
CA ARG A 85 -1.11 0.61 6.46
C ARG A 85 -1.51 2.04 6.76
N ASN A 86 -2.53 2.53 6.07
CA ASN A 86 -3.14 3.83 6.29
C ASN A 86 -4.59 3.81 5.78
N LYS A 87 -5.56 4.07 6.65
CA LYS A 87 -6.98 4.09 6.27
C LYS A 87 -7.32 5.15 5.21
N ASN A 88 -6.46 6.16 5.04
CA ASN A 88 -6.58 7.21 4.03
C ASN A 88 -5.79 6.92 2.73
N THR A 89 -5.16 5.76 2.58
CA THR A 89 -4.31 5.42 1.42
C THR A 89 -5.02 5.67 0.10
N ALA A 90 -6.23 5.13 -0.07
CA ALA A 90 -7.02 5.30 -1.28
C ALA A 90 -7.23 6.78 -1.66
N LYS A 91 -7.45 7.64 -0.66
CA LYS A 91 -7.64 9.09 -0.88
C LYS A 91 -6.35 9.77 -1.35
N THR A 92 -5.19 9.30 -0.89
CA THR A 92 -3.89 9.85 -1.31
C THR A 92 -3.58 9.52 -2.77
N PHE A 93 -3.89 8.30 -3.24
CA PHE A 93 -3.62 7.91 -4.63
C PHE A 93 -4.67 8.40 -5.63
N ARG A 94 -5.90 8.74 -5.19
CA ARG A 94 -6.93 9.32 -6.06
C ARG A 94 -6.69 10.78 -6.44
N VAL A 95 -5.91 11.52 -5.66
CA VAL A 95 -5.65 12.95 -5.91
C VAL A 95 -4.28 13.09 -6.55
N LYS A 96 -4.20 13.69 -7.75
CA LYS A 96 -2.90 14.01 -8.34
C LYS A 96 -2.10 14.88 -7.35
N PRO A 97 -0.79 14.62 -7.15
CA PRO A 97 0.01 15.33 -6.14
C PRO A 97 -0.09 16.86 -6.22
N ILE A 98 -0.19 17.42 -7.43
CA ILE A 98 -0.31 18.87 -7.68
C ILE A 98 -1.60 19.48 -7.11
N TYR A 99 -2.66 18.69 -6.95
CA TYR A 99 -3.95 19.12 -6.39
C TYR A 99 -4.12 18.74 -4.91
N ASP A 100 -3.20 17.98 -4.31
CA ASP A 100 -3.29 17.62 -2.90
C ASP A 100 -2.85 18.79 -2.00
N ARG A 101 -3.81 19.64 -1.64
CA ARG A 101 -3.59 20.80 -0.76
C ARG A 101 -2.94 20.43 0.59
N ARG A 102 -3.04 19.16 1.04
CA ARG A 102 -2.36 18.67 2.26
C ARG A 102 -0.83 18.70 2.15
N LYS A 103 -0.28 18.57 0.94
CA LYS A 103 1.17 18.65 0.71
C LYS A 103 1.68 20.08 0.58
N ARG A 104 0.84 21.03 0.16
CA ARG A 104 1.19 22.47 0.05
C ARG A 104 1.60 23.10 1.39
N PHE A 105 1.01 22.67 2.50
CA PHE A 105 1.31 23.23 3.83
C PHE A 105 2.54 22.63 4.53
N LYS A 106 3.09 21.51 4.02
CA LYS A 106 4.30 20.90 4.63
C LYS A 106 5.59 21.57 4.17
N THR A 107 5.66 22.07 2.94
CA THR A 107 6.85 22.75 2.41
C THR A 107 7.09 24.11 3.05
N LEU A 108 6.03 24.80 3.50
CA LEU A 108 6.15 26.13 4.12
C LEU A 108 6.68 26.12 5.56
N ARG A 109 6.66 24.98 6.25
CA ARG A 109 7.08 24.87 7.66
C ARG A 109 8.50 24.35 7.87
N SER A 110 9.13 23.82 6.82
CA SER A 110 10.55 23.42 6.80
C SER A 110 11.47 24.52 6.23
N SER A 111 10.91 25.71 5.95
CA SER A 111 11.62 26.90 5.48
C SER A 111 11.56 28.03 6.51
N SER A 112 11.46 27.69 7.79
CA SER A 112 11.86 28.62 8.86
C SER A 112 13.38 28.51 8.96
N PRO A 113 14.15 29.58 8.69
CA PRO A 113 15.55 29.62 9.08
C PRO A 113 15.60 29.52 10.61
N ASP A 114 16.51 28.70 11.12
CA ASP A 114 16.91 28.74 12.52
C ASP A 114 17.39 30.17 12.83
N VAL A 115 16.63 30.87 13.68
CA VAL A 115 17.01 32.11 14.37
C VAL A 115 16.48 32.06 15.78
#